data_AF-A0AAW5EXB2-F1
#
_entry.id   AF-A0AAW5EXB2-F1
#
_cell.length_a   1.000
_cell.length_b   1.000
_cell.length_c   1.000
_cell.angle_alpha   90.00
_cell.angle_beta   90.00
_cell.angle_gamma   90.00
#
_symmetry.space_group_name_H-M   'P 1'
#
loop_
_entity.id
_entity.type
_entity.pdbx_description
1 polymer ?
#
loop_
_entity_poly.entity_id
_entity_poly.type
_entity_poly.pdbx_seq_one_letter_code
_entity_poly.pdbx_strand_id
1 'polypeptide(L)'
;MKETLARANGDPLKMVLDPSQFPVMSKAFDQYRVHGYGARTVRVKNRNYVTITANLPVGTDSWVLLLVAPEDDFSRFAMADGRQNLLFSILVVLMASGLGFLLFLQARRGERMHRQIEQAHAVANYESHALQSVAAYPELFNPEDNALILTEALADQSLARRAAIWRILHDGHTLMCIDSYDRQQDVHSGGFEMATTDLKSFFDSVSHGDALVIASAADDDRTSAFYRVYM
;
A
#
# COMPACT_ATOMS: atom_id res chain seq x y z
N MET A 1 -10.70 -64.74 -20.17
CA MET A 1 -10.84 -64.48 -21.62
C MET A 1 -10.01 -65.39 -22.51
N LYS A 2 -8.79 -65.81 -22.14
CA LYS A 2 -7.99 -66.72 -23.01
C LYS A 2 -8.65 -68.08 -23.27
N GLU A 3 -9.31 -68.67 -22.26
CA GLU A 3 -10.02 -69.95 -22.40
C GLU A 3 -11.29 -69.88 -23.25
N THR A 4 -12.06 -68.78 -23.13
CA THR A 4 -13.28 -68.57 -23.92
C THR A 4 -12.95 -68.30 -25.40
N LEU A 5 -11.84 -67.60 -25.67
CA LEU A 5 -11.33 -67.38 -27.03
C LEU A 5 -10.84 -68.69 -27.69
N ALA A 6 -10.18 -69.56 -26.92
CA ALA A 6 -9.75 -70.87 -27.39
C ALA A 6 -10.93 -71.80 -27.73
N ARG A 7 -12.01 -71.77 -26.94
CA ARG A 7 -13.23 -72.55 -27.23
C ARG A 7 -14.02 -72.03 -28.44
N ALA A 8 -13.96 -70.73 -28.70
CA ALA A 8 -14.65 -70.11 -29.84
C ALA A 8 -13.86 -70.20 -31.16
N ASN A 9 -12.61 -70.69 -31.13
CA ASN A 9 -11.72 -70.81 -32.30
C ASN A 9 -11.61 -69.50 -33.12
N GLY A 10 -11.63 -68.35 -32.45
CA GLY A 10 -11.57 -67.03 -33.08
C GLY A 10 -12.86 -66.52 -33.73
N ASP A 11 -13.97 -67.28 -33.66
CA ASP A 11 -15.29 -66.87 -34.19
C ASP A 11 -16.10 -66.10 -33.12
N PRO A 12 -16.34 -64.78 -33.29
CA PRO A 12 -17.07 -63.97 -32.31
C PRO A 12 -18.51 -64.46 -32.07
N LEU A 13 -19.13 -65.11 -33.06
CA LEU A 13 -20.51 -65.59 -32.97
C LEU A 13 -20.67 -66.82 -32.07
N LYS A 14 -19.56 -67.51 -31.76
CA LYS A 14 -19.53 -68.69 -30.88
C LYS A 14 -19.03 -68.36 -29.47
N MET A 15 -18.76 -67.08 -29.19
CA MET A 15 -18.25 -66.65 -27.90
C MET A 15 -19.39 -66.53 -26.88
N VAL A 16 -19.53 -67.54 -26.02
CA VAL A 16 -20.52 -67.54 -24.93
C VAL A 16 -19.86 -67.12 -23.63
N LEU A 17 -20.48 -66.16 -22.93
CA LEU A 17 -20.08 -65.75 -21.58
C LEU A 17 -20.58 -66.79 -20.56
N ASP A 18 -19.67 -67.60 -20.03
CA ASP A 18 -19.99 -68.56 -18.97
C ASP A 18 -20.27 -67.82 -17.64
N PRO A 19 -21.49 -67.94 -17.07
CA PRO A 19 -21.85 -67.30 -15.81
C PRO A 19 -21.00 -67.76 -14.61
N SER A 20 -20.41 -68.96 -14.67
CA SER A 20 -19.55 -69.48 -13.61
C SER A 20 -18.19 -68.78 -13.56
N GLN A 21 -17.65 -68.42 -14.74
CA GLN A 21 -16.35 -67.76 -14.87
C GLN A 21 -16.48 -66.22 -14.86
N PHE A 22 -17.54 -65.66 -15.46
CA PHE A 22 -17.74 -64.21 -15.62
C PHE A 22 -19.11 -63.73 -15.12
N PRO A 23 -19.46 -63.94 -13.84
CA PRO A 23 -20.81 -63.67 -13.32
C PRO A 23 -21.25 -62.20 -13.45
N VAL A 24 -20.31 -61.25 -13.37
CA VAL A 24 -20.60 -59.82 -13.52
C VAL A 24 -20.84 -59.46 -14.98
N MET A 25 -20.02 -59.98 -15.90
CA MET A 25 -20.13 -59.69 -17.33
C MET A 25 -21.41 -60.30 -17.92
N SER A 26 -21.75 -61.53 -17.55
CA SER A 26 -23.00 -62.17 -17.98
C SER A 26 -24.22 -61.37 -17.51
N LYS A 27 -24.24 -60.94 -16.24
CA LYS A 27 -25.35 -60.14 -15.71
C LYS A 27 -25.43 -58.75 -16.33
N ALA A 28 -24.29 -58.13 -16.64
CA ALA A 28 -24.23 -56.84 -17.33
C ALA A 28 -24.75 -56.97 -18.77
N PHE A 29 -24.41 -58.06 -19.47
CA PHE A 29 -24.90 -58.36 -20.80
C PHE A 29 -26.40 -58.65 -20.80
N ASP A 30 -26.91 -59.38 -19.81
CA ASP A 30 -28.36 -59.61 -19.65
C ASP A 30 -29.12 -58.30 -19.42
N GLN A 31 -28.56 -57.39 -18.60
CA GLN A 31 -29.17 -56.07 -18.41
C GLN A 31 -29.20 -55.24 -19.69
N TYR A 32 -28.13 -55.27 -20.50
CA TYR A 32 -28.10 -54.66 -21.82
C TYR A 32 -29.21 -55.20 -22.72
N ARG A 33 -29.38 -56.53 -22.78
CA ARG A 33 -30.41 -57.16 -23.62
C ARG A 33 -31.82 -56.73 -23.26
N VAL A 34 -32.09 -56.52 -21.98
CA VAL A 34 -33.42 -56.14 -21.49
C VAL A 34 -33.69 -54.64 -21.64
N HIS A 35 -32.69 -53.79 -21.40
CA HIS A 35 -32.92 -52.35 -21.25
C HIS A 35 -32.18 -51.46 -22.28
N GLY A 36 -31.41 -52.04 -23.19
CA GLY A 36 -30.65 -51.32 -24.19
C GLY A 36 -29.44 -50.55 -23.64
N TYR A 37 -28.99 -49.57 -24.41
CA TYR A 37 -27.80 -48.75 -24.12
C TYR A 37 -27.97 -47.88 -22.87
N GLY A 38 -26.86 -47.55 -22.21
CA GLY A 38 -26.80 -46.66 -21.05
C GLY A 38 -25.91 -47.16 -19.92
N ALA A 39 -25.74 -46.29 -18.92
CA ALA A 39 -25.06 -46.62 -17.66
C ALA A 39 -26.04 -47.22 -16.64
N ARG A 40 -25.64 -48.30 -15.99
CA ARG A 40 -26.44 -49.02 -14.99
C ARG A 40 -25.57 -49.52 -13.85
N THR A 41 -26.20 -49.84 -12.73
CA THR A 41 -25.54 -50.46 -11.58
C THR A 41 -26.01 -51.90 -11.42
N VAL A 42 -25.06 -52.79 -11.17
CA VAL A 42 -25.29 -54.24 -11.04
C VAL A 42 -24.67 -54.73 -9.74
N ARG A 43 -25.49 -55.37 -8.90
CA ARG A 43 -25.01 -56.01 -7.68
C ARG A 43 -24.72 -57.49 -7.91
N VAL A 44 -23.50 -57.94 -7.64
CA VAL A 44 -23.06 -59.35 -7.73
C VAL A 44 -22.20 -59.68 -6.52
N LYS A 45 -22.49 -60.80 -5.85
CA LYS A 45 -21.76 -61.26 -4.65
C LYS A 45 -21.56 -60.14 -3.61
N ASN A 46 -22.63 -59.37 -3.35
CA ASN A 46 -22.67 -58.24 -2.42
C ASN A 46 -21.75 -57.05 -2.74
N ARG A 47 -21.20 -56.97 -3.95
CA ARG A 47 -20.47 -55.79 -4.47
C ARG A 47 -21.26 -55.13 -5.60
N ASN A 48 -21.19 -53.82 -5.67
CA ASN A 48 -21.81 -53.05 -6.74
C ASN A 48 -20.78 -52.79 -7.86
N TYR A 49 -21.25 -52.92 -9.09
CA TYR A 49 -20.49 -52.66 -10.30
C TYR A 49 -21.26 -51.65 -11.14
N VAL A 50 -20.54 -50.71 -11.74
CA VAL A 50 -21.08 -49.82 -12.76
C VAL A 50 -20.84 -50.46 -14.11
N THR A 51 -21.89 -50.55 -14.91
CA THR A 51 -21.88 -51.14 -16.25
C THR A 51 -22.32 -50.09 -17.26
N ILE A 52 -21.48 -49.78 -18.24
CA ILE A 52 -21.78 -48.82 -19.30
C ILE A 52 -21.89 -49.58 -20.61
N THR A 53 -23.01 -49.38 -21.30
CA THR A 53 -23.27 -49.96 -22.61
C THR A 53 -23.43 -48.84 -23.62
N ALA A 54 -22.60 -48.82 -24.65
CA ALA A 54 -22.63 -47.81 -25.70
C ALA A 54 -22.56 -48.46 -27.07
N ASN A 55 -23.30 -47.90 -28.03
CA ASN A 55 -23.17 -48.29 -29.43
C ASN A 55 -21.85 -47.77 -29.96
N LEU A 56 -21.06 -48.65 -30.58
CA LEU A 56 -19.81 -48.32 -31.24
C LEU A 56 -20.02 -48.44 -32.75
N PRO A 57 -20.24 -47.32 -33.47
CA PRO A 57 -20.50 -47.35 -34.91
C PRO A 57 -19.18 -47.54 -35.67
N VAL A 58 -18.65 -48.76 -35.66
CA VAL A 58 -17.43 -49.15 -36.38
C VAL A 58 -17.77 -50.21 -37.43
N GLY A 59 -17.90 -49.79 -38.69
CA GLY A 59 -18.13 -50.66 -39.85
C GLY A 59 -19.59 -51.04 -40.12
N THR A 60 -19.81 -52.15 -40.82
CA THR A 60 -21.12 -52.67 -41.24
C THR A 60 -21.88 -53.38 -40.10
N ASP A 61 -21.17 -53.78 -39.05
CA ASP A 61 -21.73 -54.48 -37.90
C ASP A 61 -21.93 -53.53 -36.71
N SER A 62 -23.04 -53.70 -35.99
CA SER A 62 -23.35 -52.88 -34.81
C SER A 62 -22.65 -53.45 -33.57
N TRP A 63 -21.46 -52.92 -33.27
CA TRP A 63 -20.70 -53.31 -32.09
C TRP A 63 -21.22 -52.60 -30.84
N VAL A 64 -21.25 -53.32 -29.73
CA VAL A 64 -21.65 -52.77 -28.42
C VAL A 64 -20.45 -52.81 -27.50
N LEU A 65 -20.05 -51.63 -27.02
CA LEU A 65 -19.05 -51.52 -25.98
C LEU A 65 -19.74 -51.78 -24.63
N LEU A 66 -19.31 -52.85 -23.95
CA LEU A 66 -19.71 -53.15 -22.59
C LEU A 66 -18.51 -52.94 -21.65
N LEU A 67 -18.58 -51.90 -20.83
CA LEU A 67 -17.60 -51.61 -19.80
C LEU A 67 -18.19 -52.02 -18.44
N VAL A 68 -17.41 -52.76 -17.65
CA VAL A 68 -17.79 -53.20 -16.32
C VAL A 68 -16.66 -52.87 -15.34
N ALA A 69 -16.95 -52.04 -14.34
CA ALA A 69 -15.97 -51.67 -13.32
C ALA A 69 -16.60 -51.62 -11.92
N PRO A 70 -15.85 -51.92 -10.85
CA PRO A 70 -16.35 -51.80 -9.47
C PRO A 70 -16.72 -50.34 -9.13
N GLU A 71 -17.82 -50.14 -8.40
CA GLU A 71 -18.22 -48.79 -7.94
C GLU A 71 -17.17 -48.14 -7.04
N ASP A 72 -16.48 -48.95 -6.23
CA ASP A 72 -15.43 -48.51 -5.29
C ASP A 72 -14.19 -47.92 -5.97
N ASP A 73 -14.00 -48.19 -7.26
CA ASP A 73 -12.91 -47.60 -8.03
C ASP A 73 -13.29 -46.19 -8.52
N PHE A 74 -14.58 -45.92 -8.77
CA PHE A 74 -15.08 -44.58 -9.10
C PHE A 74 -15.22 -43.67 -7.87
N SER A 75 -15.68 -44.22 -6.75
CA SER A 75 -15.79 -43.44 -5.50
C SER A 75 -14.42 -42.99 -4.99
N ARG A 76 -13.37 -43.78 -5.24
CA ARG A 76 -11.97 -43.39 -4.96
C ARG A 76 -11.50 -42.21 -5.79
N PHE A 77 -11.94 -42.03 -7.04
CA PHE A 77 -11.64 -40.82 -7.82
C PHE A 77 -12.33 -39.59 -7.25
N ALA A 78 -13.59 -39.70 -6.80
CA ALA A 78 -14.30 -38.58 -6.18
C ALA A 78 -13.71 -38.19 -4.80
N MET A 79 -13.17 -39.17 -4.05
CA MET A 79 -12.58 -38.92 -2.72
C MET A 79 -11.11 -38.50 -2.75
N ALA A 80 -10.36 -38.81 -3.81
CA ALA A 80 -8.93 -38.50 -3.90
C ALA A 80 -8.61 -37.00 -4.05
N ASP A 81 -9.54 -36.19 -4.59
CA ASP A 81 -9.30 -34.75 -4.83
C ASP A 81 -9.85 -33.81 -3.73
N GLY A 82 -10.73 -34.31 -2.85
CA GLY A 82 -11.45 -33.44 -1.91
C GLY A 82 -10.57 -32.87 -0.79
N ARG A 83 -9.76 -33.72 -0.13
CA ARG A 83 -8.99 -33.31 1.06
C ARG A 83 -7.80 -32.42 0.73
N GLN A 84 -7.15 -32.64 -0.41
CA GLN A 84 -5.99 -31.87 -0.82
C GLN A 84 -6.40 -30.47 -1.32
N ASN A 85 -7.50 -30.36 -2.07
CA ASN A 85 -8.04 -29.05 -2.47
C ASN A 85 -8.54 -28.25 -1.26
N LEU A 86 -9.14 -28.89 -0.25
CA LEU A 86 -9.58 -28.21 0.97
C LEU A 86 -8.41 -27.57 1.73
N LEU A 87 -7.28 -28.28 1.83
CA LEU A 87 -6.06 -27.75 2.47
C LEU A 87 -5.49 -26.56 1.70
N PHE A 88 -5.43 -26.63 0.36
CA PHE A 88 -4.95 -25.52 -0.46
C PHE A 88 -5.88 -24.30 -0.37
N SER A 89 -7.20 -24.49 -0.37
CA SER A 89 -8.14 -23.38 -0.20
C SER A 89 -8.00 -22.71 1.18
N ILE A 90 -7.86 -23.49 2.25
CA ILE A 90 -7.63 -22.94 3.61
C ILE A 90 -6.31 -22.18 3.68
N LEU A 91 -5.24 -22.74 3.10
CA LEU A 91 -3.93 -22.10 3.06
C LEU A 91 -3.97 -20.74 2.35
N VAL A 92 -4.61 -20.68 1.18
CA VAL A 92 -4.73 -19.44 0.39
C VAL A 92 -5.53 -18.38 1.16
N VAL A 93 -6.64 -18.76 1.80
CA VAL A 93 -7.45 -17.85 2.61
C VAL A 93 -6.64 -17.31 3.79
N LEU A 94 -5.92 -18.17 4.52
CA LEU A 94 -5.06 -17.74 5.63
C LEU A 94 -3.96 -16.79 5.17
N MET A 95 -3.32 -17.07 4.04
CA MET A 95 -2.24 -16.24 3.51
C MET A 95 -2.76 -14.87 3.05
N ALA A 96 -3.92 -14.84 2.37
CA ALA A 96 -4.58 -13.61 1.96
C ALA A 96 -5.03 -12.77 3.17
N SER A 97 -5.64 -13.40 4.19
CA SER A 97 -6.00 -12.74 5.44
C SER A 97 -4.79 -12.21 6.19
N GLY A 98 -3.69 -12.97 6.24
CA GLY A 98 -2.43 -12.54 6.87
C GLY A 98 -1.82 -11.31 6.17
N LEU A 99 -1.79 -11.31 4.84
CA LEU A 99 -1.35 -10.16 4.04
C LEU A 99 -2.24 -8.94 4.26
N GLY A 100 -3.56 -9.11 4.20
CA GLY A 100 -4.51 -8.02 4.48
C GLY A 100 -4.34 -7.46 5.89
N PHE A 101 -4.12 -8.32 6.88
CA PHE A 101 -3.88 -7.90 8.26
C PHE A 101 -2.54 -7.16 8.43
N LEU A 102 -1.48 -7.64 7.80
CA LEU A 102 -0.18 -6.95 7.81
C LEU A 102 -0.25 -5.59 7.13
N LEU A 103 -0.96 -5.47 6.01
CA LEU A 103 -1.21 -4.20 5.35
C LEU A 103 -2.03 -3.25 6.22
N PHE A 104 -3.04 -3.76 6.94
CA PHE A 104 -3.81 -2.96 7.89
C PHE A 104 -2.95 -2.43 9.05
N LEU A 105 -2.04 -3.25 9.58
CA LEU A 105 -1.07 -2.83 10.59
C LEU A 105 -0.06 -1.82 10.03
N GLN A 106 0.41 -2.02 8.80
CA GLN A 106 1.32 -1.09 8.12
C GLN A 106 0.66 0.24 7.81
N ALA A 107 -0.59 0.26 7.35
CA ALA A 107 -1.34 1.50 7.10
C ALA A 107 -1.44 2.34 8.38
N ARG A 108 -1.88 1.72 9.48
CA ARG A 108 -1.94 2.37 10.80
C ARG A 108 -0.59 2.88 11.30
N ARG A 109 0.51 2.20 10.96
CA ARG A 109 1.87 2.62 11.31
C ARG A 109 2.39 3.72 10.38
N GLY A 110 2.02 3.67 9.11
CA GLY A 110 2.34 4.63 8.04
C GLY A 110 1.63 5.97 8.19
N GLU A 111 0.44 6.01 8.81
CA GLU A 111 -0.24 7.26 9.18
C GLU A 111 0.65 8.18 10.02
N ARG A 112 1.56 7.62 10.84
CA ARG A 112 2.50 8.42 11.64
C ARG A 112 3.60 9.05 10.78
N MET A 113 4.07 8.36 9.74
CA MET A 113 5.10 8.90 8.83
C MET A 113 4.50 9.86 7.80
N HIS A 114 3.27 9.62 7.32
CA HIS A 114 2.57 10.58 6.45
C HIS A 114 2.32 11.91 7.15
N ARG A 115 1.93 11.89 8.43
CA ARG A 115 1.80 13.13 9.23
C ARG A 115 3.12 13.87 9.41
N GLN A 116 4.25 13.17 9.50
CA GLN A 116 5.57 13.81 9.59
C GLN A 116 6.02 14.42 8.26
N ILE A 117 5.68 13.78 7.13
CA ILE A 117 5.97 14.29 5.78
C ILE A 117 5.05 15.47 5.43
N GLU A 118 3.76 15.42 5.79
CA GLU A 118 2.84 16.56 5.66
C GLU A 118 3.23 17.72 6.58
N GLN A 119 3.71 17.45 7.80
CA GLN A 119 4.25 18.50 8.66
C GLN A 119 5.54 19.09 8.11
N ALA A 120 6.44 18.28 7.54
CA ALA A 120 7.66 18.77 6.89
C ALA A 120 7.35 19.58 5.62
N HIS A 121 6.37 19.17 4.82
CA HIS A 121 5.90 19.93 3.66
C HIS A 121 5.12 21.19 4.07
N ALA A 122 4.35 21.14 5.17
CA ALA A 122 3.69 22.32 5.71
C ALA A 122 4.71 23.34 6.21
N VAL A 123 5.76 22.92 6.93
CA VAL A 123 6.83 23.83 7.37
C VAL A 123 7.59 24.41 6.18
N ALA A 124 7.98 23.58 5.19
CA ALA A 124 8.70 24.05 3.99
C ALA A 124 7.84 24.94 3.06
N ASN A 125 6.55 24.66 2.94
CA ASN A 125 5.63 25.47 2.12
C ASN A 125 5.13 26.72 2.86
N TYR A 126 5.03 26.72 4.19
CA TYR A 126 4.72 27.94 4.96
C TYR A 126 5.86 28.94 4.89
N GLU A 127 7.11 28.48 4.93
CA GLU A 127 8.29 29.32 4.78
C GLU A 127 8.36 29.93 3.37
N SER A 128 8.06 29.13 2.34
CA SER A 128 8.06 29.58 0.95
C SER A 128 6.88 30.52 0.63
N HIS A 129 5.68 30.28 1.15
CA HIS A 129 4.52 31.16 0.91
C HIS A 129 4.59 32.48 1.68
N ALA A 130 5.18 32.51 2.87
CA ALA A 130 5.37 33.74 3.64
C ALA A 130 6.45 34.63 2.99
N LEU A 131 7.55 34.04 2.52
CA LEU A 131 8.56 34.77 1.75
C LEU A 131 8.01 35.27 0.42
N GLN A 132 7.17 34.48 -0.25
CA GLN A 132 6.59 34.83 -1.54
C GLN A 132 5.42 35.82 -1.43
N SER A 133 4.65 35.81 -0.33
CA SER A 133 3.65 36.84 -0.05
C SER A 133 4.31 38.17 0.31
N VAL A 134 5.39 38.17 1.10
CA VAL A 134 6.19 39.37 1.40
C VAL A 134 6.89 39.90 0.15
N ALA A 135 7.41 39.04 -0.73
CA ALA A 135 8.05 39.44 -1.98
C ALA A 135 7.05 39.92 -3.06
N ALA A 136 5.77 39.54 -2.96
CA ALA A 136 4.73 39.91 -3.93
C ALA A 136 4.09 41.28 -3.68
N TYR A 137 4.45 41.98 -2.60
CA TYR A 137 4.02 43.36 -2.36
C TYR A 137 5.11 44.33 -2.85
N PRO A 138 4.92 45.00 -4.01
CA PRO A 138 5.93 45.89 -4.59
C PRO A 138 6.24 47.12 -3.71
N GLU A 139 5.35 47.44 -2.76
CA GLU A 139 5.41 48.61 -1.87
C GLU A 139 5.81 48.25 -0.41
N LEU A 140 6.03 46.96 -0.08
CA LEU A 140 6.41 46.55 1.29
C LEU A 140 7.86 46.95 1.65
N PHE A 141 8.67 47.22 0.63
CA PHE A 141 10.01 47.79 0.76
C PHE A 141 10.01 49.32 0.76
N ASN A 142 8.85 49.95 0.98
CA ASN A 142 8.76 51.35 1.35
C ASN A 142 8.64 51.44 2.89
N PRO A 143 9.76 51.44 3.63
CA PRO A 143 9.80 51.32 5.09
C PRO A 143 9.10 52.47 5.84
N GLU A 144 8.63 53.51 5.14
CA GLU A 144 7.92 54.63 5.78
C GLU A 144 6.43 54.34 6.02
N ASP A 145 5.79 53.45 5.23
CA ASP A 145 4.32 53.33 5.25
C ASP A 145 3.77 52.09 5.99
N ASN A 146 4.53 50.98 6.09
CA ASN A 146 4.00 49.70 6.61
C ASN A 146 4.86 48.99 7.67
N ALA A 147 5.84 49.68 8.27
CA ALA A 147 6.75 49.06 9.24
C ALA A 147 6.05 48.50 10.49
N LEU A 148 5.01 49.19 10.98
CA LEU A 148 4.27 48.79 12.20
C LEU A 148 3.55 47.45 12.04
N ILE A 149 2.79 47.28 10.95
CA ILE A 149 2.06 46.03 10.68
C ILE A 149 3.05 44.88 10.49
N LEU A 150 4.21 45.16 9.89
CA LEU A 150 5.22 44.15 9.63
C LEU A 150 5.90 43.65 10.92
N THR A 151 6.27 44.54 11.85
CA THR A 151 6.88 44.15 13.13
C THR A 151 5.90 43.41 14.03
N GLU A 152 4.62 43.81 14.08
CA GLU A 152 3.55 43.08 14.77
C GLU A 152 3.42 41.65 14.22
N ALA A 153 3.25 41.52 12.90
CA ALA A 153 3.09 40.22 12.24
C ALA A 153 4.32 39.32 12.44
N LEU A 154 5.53 39.87 12.38
CA LEU A 154 6.77 39.12 12.61
C LEU A 154 6.89 38.65 14.07
N ALA A 155 6.54 39.49 15.06
CA ALA A 155 6.56 39.10 16.46
C ALA A 155 5.55 37.98 16.77
N ASP A 156 4.34 38.08 16.22
CA ASP A 156 3.30 37.07 16.38
C ASP A 156 3.67 35.75 15.70
N GLN A 157 4.20 35.80 14.47
CA GLN A 157 4.54 34.59 13.70
C GLN A 157 5.76 33.87 14.26
N SER A 158 6.77 34.61 14.73
CA SER A 158 7.99 34.02 15.31
C SER A 158 7.83 33.63 16.78
N LEU A 159 6.70 33.99 17.42
CA LEU A 159 6.49 33.92 18.86
C LEU A 159 7.59 34.68 19.66
N ALA A 160 8.33 35.57 19.00
CA ALA A 160 9.33 36.40 19.65
C ALA A 160 8.65 37.38 20.60
N ARG A 161 9.42 37.82 21.60
CA ARG A 161 8.97 38.90 22.47
C ARG A 161 8.97 40.24 21.73
N ARG A 162 10.00 40.49 20.93
CA ARG A 162 10.18 41.74 20.17
C ARG A 162 10.55 41.44 18.73
N ALA A 163 10.08 42.29 17.82
CA ALA A 163 10.52 42.32 16.42
C ALA A 163 10.79 43.77 16.02
N ALA A 164 11.88 43.99 15.28
CA ALA A 164 12.28 45.33 14.87
C ALA A 164 12.87 45.35 13.47
N ILE A 165 12.64 46.46 12.78
CA ILE A 165 13.16 46.75 11.45
C ILE A 165 14.22 47.83 11.58
N TRP A 166 15.43 47.48 11.14
CA TRP A 166 16.57 48.38 11.13
C TRP A 166 16.98 48.69 9.71
N ARG A 167 17.28 49.96 9.43
CA ARG A 167 17.74 50.44 8.13
C ARG A 167 19.15 50.97 8.26
N ILE A 168 20.04 50.53 7.38
CA ILE A 168 21.35 51.16 7.18
C ILE A 168 21.13 52.36 6.27
N LEU A 169 21.48 53.56 6.73
CA LEU A 169 21.33 54.78 5.93
C LEU A 169 22.34 54.82 4.76
N HIS A 170 22.10 55.73 3.80
CA HIS A 170 22.94 55.92 2.61
C HIS A 170 24.39 56.32 2.92
N ASP A 171 24.65 56.81 4.14
CA ASP A 171 26.01 57.05 4.62
C ASP A 171 26.78 55.76 4.92
N GLY A 172 26.10 54.60 4.98
CA GLY A 172 26.68 53.30 5.35
C GLY A 172 27.18 53.23 6.78
N HIS A 173 26.93 54.28 7.57
CA HIS A 173 27.55 54.50 8.87
C HIS A 173 26.54 54.63 10.02
N THR A 174 25.25 54.70 9.70
CA THR A 174 24.18 54.86 10.68
C THR A 174 23.13 53.75 10.56
N LEU A 175 22.81 53.10 11.68
CA LEU A 175 21.68 52.17 11.80
C LEU A 175 20.50 52.92 12.41
N MET A 176 19.39 53.02 11.68
CA MET A 176 18.17 53.64 12.16
C MET A 176 17.12 52.57 12.43
N CYS A 177 16.57 52.56 13.64
CA CYS A 177 15.40 51.76 13.99
C CYS A 177 14.16 52.42 13.36
N ILE A 178 13.59 51.77 12.35
CA ILE A 178 12.36 52.25 11.71
C ILE A 178 11.17 51.99 12.64
N ASP A 179 11.08 50.76 13.15
CA ASP A 179 10.09 50.37 14.15
C ASP A 179 10.58 49.16 14.95
N SER A 180 10.12 49.04 16.19
CA SER A 180 10.42 47.98 17.16
C SER A 180 9.20 47.75 18.02
N TYR A 181 8.54 46.61 17.80
CA TYR A 181 7.35 46.18 18.53
C TYR A 181 7.72 45.22 19.67
N ASP A 182 7.22 45.47 20.89
CA ASP A 182 7.29 44.54 22.03
C ASP A 182 5.91 43.95 22.32
N ARG A 183 5.72 42.67 21.97
CA ARG A 183 4.47 41.94 22.13
C ARG A 183 4.04 41.77 23.59
N GLN A 184 4.98 41.81 24.54
CA GLN A 184 4.64 41.69 25.96
C GLN A 184 3.98 42.96 26.51
N GLN A 185 4.39 44.12 25.98
CA GLN A 185 3.90 45.43 26.42
C GLN A 185 2.86 46.02 25.47
N ASP A 186 2.77 45.47 24.25
CA ASP A 186 1.95 45.97 23.15
C ASP A 186 2.32 47.43 22.80
N VAL A 187 3.63 47.67 22.63
CA VAL A 187 4.19 49.01 22.42
C VAL A 187 5.15 49.00 21.23
N HIS A 188 5.03 50.04 20.42
CA HIS A 188 5.99 50.39 19.37
C HIS A 188 7.02 51.41 19.87
N SER A 189 8.24 51.26 19.39
CA SER A 189 9.37 52.11 19.69
C SER A 189 10.21 52.29 18.42
N GLY A 190 10.68 53.49 18.12
CA GLY A 190 11.36 53.77 16.86
C GLY A 190 12.11 55.09 16.88
N GLY A 191 12.86 55.37 15.82
CA GLY A 191 13.63 56.62 15.69
C GLY A 191 14.97 56.64 16.44
N PHE A 192 15.42 55.50 16.97
CA PHE A 192 16.77 55.39 17.52
C PHE A 192 17.79 55.27 16.40
N GLU A 193 18.89 56.01 16.51
CA GLU A 193 20.01 55.95 15.59
C GLU A 193 21.26 55.46 16.32
N MET A 194 22.01 54.55 15.70
CA MET A 194 23.25 54.00 16.22
C MET A 194 24.36 54.16 15.21
N ALA A 195 25.50 54.68 15.67
CA ALA A 195 26.68 54.84 14.82
C ALA A 195 27.43 53.51 14.67
N THR A 196 27.93 53.26 13.45
CA THR A 196 28.82 52.12 13.12
C THR A 196 30.07 52.05 14.00
N THR A 197 30.57 53.17 14.50
CA THR A 197 31.76 53.22 15.37
C THR A 197 31.57 52.41 16.65
N ASP A 198 30.33 52.33 17.14
CA ASP A 198 30.00 51.69 18.41
C ASP A 198 29.64 50.21 18.22
N LEU A 199 29.32 49.80 16.98
CA LEU A 199 28.76 48.49 16.63
C LEU A 199 29.48 47.83 15.43
N LYS A 200 30.78 48.10 15.25
CA LYS A 200 31.53 47.66 14.06
C LYS A 200 31.38 46.16 13.76
N SER A 201 31.60 45.29 14.75
CA SER A 201 31.50 43.82 14.57
C SER A 201 30.11 43.36 14.17
N PHE A 202 29.06 44.04 14.66
CA PHE A 202 27.68 43.75 14.29
C PHE A 202 27.43 44.12 12.82
N PHE A 203 27.79 45.35 12.45
CA PHE A 203 27.64 45.86 11.09
C PHE A 203 28.41 45.05 10.05
N ASP A 204 29.66 44.68 10.34
CA ASP A 204 30.45 43.83 9.44
C ASP A 204 29.75 42.47 9.20
N SER A 205 29.01 41.98 10.19
CA SER A 205 28.30 40.70 10.10
C SER A 205 26.98 40.80 9.33
N VAL A 206 26.21 41.89 9.48
CA VAL A 206 24.89 42.04 8.82
C VAL A 206 24.97 42.71 7.44
N SER A 207 26.04 43.47 7.16
CA SER A 207 26.18 44.22 5.90
C SER A 207 26.29 43.33 4.66
N HIS A 208 26.72 42.07 4.82
CA HIS A 208 26.83 41.09 3.74
C HIS A 208 25.49 40.41 3.42
N GLY A 209 24.42 40.70 4.17
CA GLY A 209 23.10 40.07 3.99
C GLY A 209 22.98 38.68 4.61
N ASP A 210 23.97 38.24 5.38
CA ASP A 210 23.96 36.95 6.06
C ASP A 210 23.00 36.96 7.26
N ALA A 211 22.18 35.91 7.38
CA ALA A 211 21.31 35.74 8.53
C ALA A 211 22.13 35.35 9.78
N LEU A 212 22.03 36.14 10.85
CA LEU A 212 22.64 35.83 12.14
C LEU A 212 21.63 35.17 13.09
N VAL A 213 21.89 33.91 13.45
CA VAL A 213 21.11 33.17 14.44
C VAL A 213 22.04 32.82 15.61
N ILE A 214 21.79 33.43 16.76
CA ILE A 214 22.65 33.33 17.96
C ILE A 214 21.80 32.94 19.16
N ALA A 215 22.26 31.95 19.93
CA ALA A 215 21.54 31.45 21.10
C ALA A 215 21.54 32.43 22.28
N SER A 216 22.64 33.18 22.48
CA SER A 216 22.77 34.21 23.50
C SER A 216 23.51 35.42 22.92
N ALA A 217 22.78 36.49 22.64
CA ALA A 217 23.36 37.70 22.05
C ALA A 217 24.34 38.43 22.99
N ALA A 218 24.25 38.19 24.30
CA ALA A 218 25.12 38.76 25.32
C ALA A 218 26.53 38.13 25.31
N ASP A 219 26.63 36.85 24.90
CA ASP A 219 27.86 36.06 24.93
C ASP A 219 28.58 36.01 23.56
N ASP A 220 27.99 36.58 22.52
CA ASP A 220 28.60 36.65 21.18
C ASP A 220 29.25 38.02 20.95
N ASP A 221 30.54 38.01 20.63
CA ASP A 221 31.36 39.22 20.41
C ASP A 221 30.81 40.15 19.31
N ARG A 222 30.03 39.62 18.36
CA ARG A 222 29.44 40.40 17.26
C ARG A 222 28.15 41.09 17.67
N THR A 223 27.41 40.54 18.62
CA THR A 223 26.09 41.09 19.03
C THR A 223 26.06 41.67 20.44
N SER A 224 27.08 41.45 21.27
CA SER A 224 27.06 41.86 22.68
C SER A 224 26.90 43.37 22.87
N ALA A 225 27.53 44.18 22.00
CA ALA A 225 27.39 45.64 22.00
C ALA A 225 25.98 46.09 21.62
N PHE A 226 25.37 45.48 20.60
CA PHE A 226 23.99 45.77 20.19
C PHE A 226 22.99 45.35 21.28
N TYR A 227 23.18 44.17 21.87
CA TYR A 227 22.37 43.65 22.97
C TYR A 227 22.31 44.63 24.14
N ARG A 228 23.45 45.18 24.57
CA ARG A 228 23.51 46.11 25.72
C ARG A 228 22.76 47.42 25.51
N VAL A 229 22.61 47.87 24.26
CA VAL A 229 21.99 49.15 23.95
C VAL A 229 20.49 48.98 23.66
N TYR A 230 20.08 47.84 23.11
CA TYR A 230 18.72 47.64 22.60
C TYR A 230 17.82 46.69 23.43
N MET A 231 18.38 45.66 24.08
CA MET A 231 17.59 44.62 24.78
C MET A 231 17.32 44.96 26.24
#